data_AF-B7PD82-F1
#
_entry.id   AF-B7PD82-F1
#
_cell.length_a   1.000
_cell.length_b   1.000
_cell.length_c   1.000
_cell.angle_alpha   90.00
_cell.angle_beta   90.00
_cell.angle_gamma   90.00
#
_symmetry.space_group_name_H-M   'P 1'
#
loop_
_entity.id
_entity.type
_entity.pdbx_description
1 polymer ?
#
loop_
_entity_poly.entity_id
_entity_poly.type
_entity_poly.pdbx_seq_one_letter_code
_entity_poly.pdbx_strand_id
1 'polypeptide(L)'
;MINGTDGGQFAPFVSKDSELYVFATDLCRSMRFNYERDTEVHGLKTMRFTPPATLFASADEDENNRCFCTTSTCPKSGVVYVSTCQKGAPIVLSSPHFYLGDNEYVNGVAGLSPVKEQHETFLDIHPLTGLVLRASKRLQINIDLKNYDKLHKVTVIPDHSHDVSNHLSDGSVE
;
A
#
# COMPACT_ATOMS: atom_id res chain seq x y z
N MET A 1 10.58 -4.53 12.77
CA MET A 1 11.93 -3.95 12.49
C MET A 1 11.76 -2.74 11.58
N ILE A 2 12.62 -1.74 11.75
CA ILE A 2 12.70 -0.56 10.86
C ILE A 2 13.92 -0.77 9.97
N ASN A 3 13.69 -1.00 8.68
CA ASN A 3 14.72 -1.32 7.70
C ASN A 3 14.69 -0.29 6.57
N GLY A 4 15.87 0.04 6.04
CA GLY A 4 16.00 0.86 4.84
C GLY A 4 15.97 2.36 5.10
N THR A 5 15.48 3.12 4.12
CA THR A 5 15.47 4.58 4.12
C THR A 5 14.04 5.13 4.19
N ASP A 6 13.88 6.45 4.06
CA ASP A 6 12.58 7.11 3.91
C ASP A 6 12.00 7.01 2.49
N GLY A 7 12.75 6.43 1.54
CA GLY A 7 12.35 6.28 0.15
C GLY A 7 12.65 7.49 -0.74
N GLY A 8 13.35 8.53 -0.26
CA GLY A 8 13.83 9.64 -1.10
C GLY A 8 15.18 9.34 -1.76
N GLN A 9 16.02 8.57 -1.09
CA GLN A 9 17.34 8.16 -1.58
C GLN A 9 17.72 6.78 -1.02
N PHE A 10 18.52 6.05 -1.80
CA PHE A 10 19.16 4.79 -1.43
C PHE A 10 20.68 4.89 -1.51
N ALA A 11 21.38 3.86 -1.06
CA ALA A 11 22.82 3.78 -1.23
C ALA A 11 23.22 3.87 -2.73
N PRO A 12 24.36 4.49 -3.07
CA PRO A 12 24.88 4.51 -4.43
C PRO A 12 25.10 3.11 -5.01
N PHE A 13 25.22 3.02 -6.34
CA PHE A 13 25.48 1.78 -7.07
C PHE A 13 24.37 0.72 -6.94
N VAL A 14 23.11 1.15 -7.05
CA VAL A 14 21.93 0.27 -7.08
C VAL A 14 21.98 -0.64 -8.31
N SER A 15 21.71 -1.92 -8.09
CA SER A 15 21.67 -3.00 -9.09
C SER A 15 20.29 -3.67 -9.14
N LYS A 16 20.07 -4.54 -10.13
CA LYS A 16 18.79 -5.29 -10.29
C LYS A 16 18.52 -6.22 -9.10
N ASP A 17 19.57 -6.71 -8.46
CA ASP A 17 19.51 -7.62 -7.32
C ASP A 17 19.53 -6.90 -5.97
N SER A 18 19.53 -5.56 -5.96
CA SER A 18 19.57 -4.79 -4.72
C SER A 18 18.28 -4.99 -3.92
N GLU A 19 18.44 -5.33 -2.64
CA GLU A 19 17.33 -5.38 -1.68
C GLU A 19 17.06 -3.98 -1.12
N LEU A 20 16.05 -3.31 -1.67
CA LEU A 20 15.68 -1.97 -1.27
C LEU A 20 14.55 -2.00 -0.26
N TYR A 21 14.72 -1.28 0.86
CA TYR A 21 13.70 -1.15 1.89
C TYR A 21 13.34 0.32 2.11
N VAL A 22 12.06 0.59 2.29
CA VAL A 22 11.52 1.89 2.71
C VAL A 22 10.71 1.70 3.97
N PHE A 23 10.97 2.51 5.01
CA PHE A 23 10.07 2.57 6.16
C PHE A 23 8.88 3.48 5.84
N ALA A 24 7.73 2.85 5.58
CA ALA A 24 6.49 3.55 5.30
C ALA A 24 5.80 3.90 6.63
N THR A 25 5.90 5.16 7.05
CA THR A 25 5.36 5.65 8.32
C THR A 25 3.84 5.52 8.43
N ASP A 26 3.14 5.60 7.31
CA ASP A 26 1.70 5.41 7.18
C ASP A 26 1.25 3.94 7.33
N LEU A 27 2.06 3.00 6.84
CA LEU A 27 1.85 1.56 7.03
C LEU A 27 2.48 1.04 8.33
N CYS A 28 3.25 1.88 9.01
CA CYS A 28 3.94 1.57 10.26
C CYS A 28 4.86 0.34 10.15
N ARG A 29 5.37 0.07 8.95
CA ARG A 29 6.25 -1.06 8.65
C ARG A 29 7.23 -0.75 7.53
N SER A 30 8.29 -1.54 7.48
CA SER A 30 9.23 -1.53 6.36
C SER A 30 8.66 -2.30 5.18
N MET A 31 8.77 -1.73 3.98
CA MET A 31 8.37 -2.34 2.71
C MET A 31 9.62 -2.65 1.89
N ARG A 32 9.66 -3.85 1.32
CA ARG A 32 10.67 -4.22 0.32
C ARG A 32 10.23 -3.76 -1.06
N PHE A 33 11.19 -3.38 -1.89
CA PHE A 33 11.02 -3.05 -3.30
C PHE A 33 11.92 -3.95 -4.15
N ASN A 34 11.35 -4.50 -5.23
CA ASN A 34 12.03 -5.38 -6.16
C ASN A 34 12.16 -4.70 -7.52
N TYR A 35 13.25 -4.97 -8.23
CA TYR A 35 13.42 -4.52 -9.59
C TYR A 35 12.30 -5.05 -10.49
N GLU A 36 11.72 -4.18 -11.30
CA GLU A 36 10.74 -4.54 -12.32
C GLU A 36 11.35 -4.43 -13.72
N ARG A 37 11.91 -3.26 -14.06
CA ARG A 37 12.39 -2.96 -15.42
C ARG A 37 13.27 -1.72 -15.46
N ASP A 38 14.00 -1.55 -16.57
CA ASP A 38 14.73 -0.31 -16.84
C ASP A 38 13.75 0.79 -17.30
N THR A 39 14.02 2.04 -16.90
CA THR A 39 13.21 3.23 -17.19
C THR A 39 14.09 4.42 -17.58
N GLU A 40 13.44 5.50 -18.03
CA GLU A 40 14.11 6.77 -18.28
C GLU A 40 13.26 7.91 -17.71
N VAL A 41 13.92 8.88 -17.07
CA VAL A 41 13.32 10.09 -16.49
C VAL A 41 14.16 11.28 -16.93
N HIS A 42 13.58 12.17 -17.74
CA HIS A 42 14.26 13.36 -18.29
C HIS A 42 15.62 13.06 -18.96
N GLY A 43 15.72 11.97 -19.73
CA GLY A 43 16.95 11.55 -20.40
C GLY A 43 17.95 10.81 -19.50
N LEU A 44 17.65 10.66 -18.20
CA LEU A 44 18.47 9.89 -17.26
C LEU A 44 17.96 8.46 -17.17
N LYS A 45 18.86 7.50 -17.35
CA LYS A 45 18.56 6.07 -17.16
C LYS A 45 18.25 5.81 -15.70
N THR A 46 17.12 5.18 -15.45
CA THR A 46 16.65 4.78 -14.12
C THR A 46 16.26 3.32 -14.12
N MET A 47 16.04 2.77 -12.94
CA MET A 47 15.55 1.42 -12.73
C MET A 47 14.26 1.51 -11.94
N ARG A 48 13.20 0.90 -12.44
CA ARG A 48 11.92 0.83 -11.74
C ARG A 48 11.97 -0.28 -10.71
N PHE A 49 11.59 0.07 -9.49
CA PHE A 49 11.34 -0.87 -8.42
C PHE A 49 9.89 -0.73 -7.93
N THR A 50 9.25 -1.86 -7.64
CA THR A 50 7.87 -1.94 -7.13
C THR A 50 7.83 -2.79 -5.87
N PRO A 51 6.87 -2.58 -4.97
CA PRO A 51 6.62 -3.55 -3.91
C PRO A 51 6.26 -4.92 -4.50
N PRO A 52 6.57 -6.03 -3.81
CA PRO A 52 6.06 -7.33 -4.22
C PRO A 52 4.54 -7.36 -4.11
N ALA A 53 3.89 -8.16 -4.97
CA ALA A 53 2.44 -8.36 -4.88
C ALA A 53 2.00 -8.91 -3.52
N THR A 54 2.91 -9.58 -2.80
CA THR A 54 2.66 -10.11 -1.46
C THR A 54 2.71 -9.06 -0.36
N LEU A 55 2.98 -7.78 -0.64
CA LEU A 55 3.05 -6.73 0.39
C LEU A 55 1.79 -6.69 1.28
N PHE A 56 0.61 -6.83 0.67
CA PHE A 56 -0.68 -6.88 1.35
C PHE A 56 -1.35 -8.25 1.27
N ALA A 57 -0.62 -9.31 0.91
CA ALA A 57 -1.18 -10.65 0.89
C ALA A 57 -1.56 -11.11 2.30
N SER A 58 -2.61 -11.90 2.38
CA SER A 58 -3.03 -12.54 3.63
C SER A 58 -1.92 -13.41 4.19
N ALA A 59 -1.97 -13.67 5.49
CA ALA A 59 -0.99 -14.52 6.15
C ALA A 59 -1.04 -15.99 5.68
N ASP A 60 -2.14 -16.40 5.06
CA ASP A 60 -2.29 -17.74 4.50
C ASP A 60 -1.65 -17.87 3.11
N GLU A 61 -1.53 -16.75 2.37
CA GLU A 61 -0.79 -16.66 1.11
C GLU A 61 0.71 -16.38 1.31
N ASP A 62 1.07 -15.55 2.29
CA ASP A 62 2.45 -15.24 2.67
C ASP A 62 2.60 -15.24 4.19
N GLU A 63 3.20 -16.31 4.74
CA GLU A 63 3.37 -16.48 6.20
C GLU A 63 4.24 -15.36 6.81
N ASN A 64 5.09 -14.68 6.02
CA ASN A 64 5.82 -13.51 6.50
C ASN A 64 4.89 -12.37 6.94
N ASN A 65 3.65 -12.34 6.42
CA ASN A 65 2.66 -11.36 6.80
C ASN A 65 1.87 -11.70 8.08
N ARG A 66 2.04 -12.91 8.65
CA ARG A 66 1.35 -13.32 9.89
C ARG A 66 1.57 -12.34 11.04
N CYS A 67 2.77 -11.76 11.14
CA CYS A 67 3.09 -10.80 12.20
C CYS A 67 2.38 -9.43 12.07
N PHE A 68 1.77 -9.13 10.93
CA PHE A 68 0.96 -7.91 10.73
C PHE A 68 -0.53 -8.14 10.97
N CYS A 69 -0.92 -9.36 11.30
CA CYS A 69 -2.27 -9.69 11.73
C CYS A 69 -2.45 -9.28 13.19
N THR A 70 -3.07 -8.12 13.43
CA THR A 70 -3.22 -7.51 14.76
C THR A 70 -4.50 -7.91 15.48
N THR A 71 -5.41 -8.61 14.81
CA THR A 71 -6.68 -9.08 15.39
C THR A 71 -6.71 -10.61 15.45
N SER A 72 -7.74 -11.19 16.08
CA SER A 72 -7.93 -12.65 16.11
C SER A 72 -8.17 -13.26 14.71
N THR A 73 -8.52 -12.44 13.73
CA THR A 73 -8.77 -12.86 12.35
C THR A 73 -7.95 -12.00 11.39
N CYS A 74 -7.16 -12.63 10.53
CA CYS A 74 -6.37 -11.90 9.55
C CYS A 74 -7.24 -11.46 8.38
N PRO A 75 -6.99 -10.27 7.80
CA PRO A 75 -7.70 -9.86 6.60
C PRO A 75 -7.34 -10.79 5.43
N LYS A 76 -8.23 -10.81 4.44
CA LYS A 76 -7.92 -11.36 3.12
C LYS A 76 -6.87 -10.49 2.42
N SER A 77 -6.30 -11.00 1.34
CA SER A 77 -5.27 -10.30 0.58
C SER A 77 -5.76 -8.96 0.04
N GLY A 78 -4.87 -7.96 0.02
CA GLY A 78 -5.12 -6.62 -0.51
C GLY A 78 -5.23 -5.52 0.52
N VAL A 79 -5.32 -5.86 1.81
CA VAL A 79 -5.52 -4.87 2.87
C VAL A 79 -4.66 -5.14 4.10
N VAL A 80 -4.38 -4.08 4.87
CA VAL A 80 -3.66 -4.16 6.14
C VAL A 80 -4.30 -3.27 7.20
N TYR A 81 -4.49 -3.82 8.40
CA TYR A 81 -4.96 -3.05 9.56
C TYR A 81 -3.82 -2.22 10.14
N VAL A 82 -4.06 -0.91 10.33
CA VAL A 82 -3.08 0.02 10.93
C VAL A 82 -3.58 0.64 12.24
N SER A 83 -4.61 0.04 12.84
CA SER A 83 -5.23 0.52 14.09
C SER A 83 -4.21 0.69 15.23
N THR A 84 -3.22 -0.20 15.32
CA THR A 84 -2.19 -0.18 16.37
C THR A 84 -1.33 1.08 16.34
N CYS A 85 -1.09 1.66 15.17
CA CYS A 85 -0.34 2.91 15.04
C CYS A 85 -1.21 4.13 14.75
N GLN A 86 -2.50 3.94 14.50
CA GLN A 86 -3.51 4.99 14.34
C GLN A 86 -4.36 5.21 15.59
N LYS A 87 -3.75 5.04 16.77
CA LYS A 87 -4.39 5.28 18.09
C LYS A 87 -5.71 4.52 18.29
N GLY A 88 -5.80 3.30 17.75
CA GLY A 88 -6.98 2.44 17.85
C GLY A 88 -8.10 2.72 16.85
N ALA A 89 -7.94 3.70 15.94
CA ALA A 89 -8.92 3.94 14.89
C ALA A 89 -9.04 2.71 13.96
N PRO A 90 -10.25 2.35 13.48
CA PRO A 90 -10.47 1.16 12.63
C PRO A 90 -10.07 1.42 11.17
N ILE A 91 -8.86 1.94 10.97
CA ILE A 91 -8.30 2.27 9.66
C ILE A 91 -7.65 1.04 9.04
N VAL A 92 -7.99 0.81 7.77
CA VAL A 92 -7.49 -0.26 6.93
C VAL A 92 -6.89 0.36 5.67
N LEU A 93 -5.63 0.06 5.37
CA LEU A 93 -4.96 0.56 4.17
C LEU A 93 -4.93 -0.50 3.08
N SER A 94 -5.03 -0.06 1.82
CA SER A 94 -4.92 -0.90 0.62
C SER A 94 -4.20 -0.15 -0.50
N SER A 95 -3.95 -0.80 -1.63
CA SER A 95 -3.73 -0.08 -2.87
C SER A 95 -5.05 0.49 -3.42
N PRO A 96 -5.02 1.56 -4.25
CA PRO A 96 -6.24 2.14 -4.80
C PRO A 96 -7.09 1.14 -5.58
N HIS A 97 -8.41 1.27 -5.45
CA HIS A 97 -9.42 0.36 -5.98
C HIS A 97 -9.17 -1.11 -5.62
N PHE A 98 -8.55 -1.36 -4.46
CA PHE A 98 -8.08 -2.68 -4.05
C PHE A 98 -7.24 -3.40 -5.11
N TYR A 99 -6.37 -2.67 -5.83
CA TYR A 99 -5.41 -3.28 -6.74
C TYR A 99 -4.56 -4.34 -6.00
N LEU A 100 -4.47 -5.55 -6.57
CA LEU A 100 -3.89 -6.76 -5.97
C LEU A 100 -4.63 -7.30 -4.73
N GLY A 101 -5.85 -6.84 -4.46
CA GLY A 101 -6.70 -7.36 -3.40
C GLY A 101 -7.65 -8.46 -3.83
N ASP A 102 -8.23 -9.12 -2.84
CA ASP A 102 -9.27 -10.12 -3.00
C ASP A 102 -10.49 -9.50 -3.71
N ASN A 103 -11.09 -10.28 -4.62
CA ASN A 103 -12.25 -9.85 -5.40
C ASN A 103 -13.45 -9.48 -4.50
N GLU A 104 -13.55 -10.02 -3.29
CA GLU A 104 -14.58 -9.60 -2.34
C GLU A 104 -14.52 -8.10 -2.04
N TYR A 105 -13.33 -7.52 -1.89
CA TYR A 105 -13.18 -6.07 -1.65
C TYR A 105 -13.57 -5.24 -2.86
N VAL A 106 -13.16 -5.67 -4.07
CA VAL A 106 -13.50 -4.99 -5.33
C VAL A 106 -15.00 -5.05 -5.59
N ASN A 107 -15.64 -6.20 -5.36
CA ASN A 107 -17.07 -6.41 -5.59
C ASN A 107 -17.96 -5.82 -4.49
N GLY A 108 -17.40 -5.60 -3.29
CA GLY A 108 -18.13 -5.03 -2.15
C GLY A 108 -18.45 -3.54 -2.27
N VAL A 109 -17.80 -2.83 -3.19
CA VAL A 109 -17.98 -1.39 -3.41
C VAL A 109 -18.20 -1.10 -4.90
N ALA A 110 -19.32 -0.47 -5.22
CA ALA A 110 -19.62 -0.09 -6.60
C ALA A 110 -18.67 1.00 -7.11
N GLY A 111 -18.25 0.89 -8.38
CA GLY A 111 -17.40 1.87 -9.05
C GLY A 111 -15.90 1.62 -8.92
N LEU A 112 -15.49 0.51 -8.30
CA LEU A 112 -14.07 0.15 -8.23
C LEU A 112 -13.58 -0.49 -9.54
N SER A 113 -12.38 -0.11 -9.98
CA SER A 113 -11.76 -0.59 -11.21
C SER A 113 -10.23 -0.64 -11.04
N PRO A 114 -9.66 -1.71 -10.47
CA PRO A 114 -8.22 -1.81 -10.25
C PRO A 114 -7.45 -1.85 -11.58
N VAL A 115 -6.58 -0.86 -11.81
CA VAL A 115 -5.70 -0.77 -12.99
C VAL A 115 -4.27 -0.57 -12.52
N LYS A 116 -3.36 -1.45 -12.93
CA LYS A 116 -1.95 -1.45 -12.48
C LYS A 116 -1.29 -0.08 -12.70
N GLU A 117 -1.36 0.45 -13.92
CA GLU A 117 -0.68 1.69 -14.30
C GLU A 117 -1.16 2.89 -13.47
N GLN A 118 -2.42 2.85 -13.03
CA GLN A 118 -3.06 3.92 -12.27
C GLN A 118 -2.92 3.74 -10.76
N HIS A 119 -2.76 2.52 -10.25
CA HIS A 119 -2.86 2.20 -8.82
C HIS A 119 -1.60 1.56 -8.22
N GLU A 120 -0.60 1.21 -9.04
CA GLU A 120 0.66 0.70 -8.53
C GLU A 120 1.45 1.75 -7.78
N THR A 121 2.19 1.30 -6.77
CA THR A 121 3.27 2.07 -6.14
C THR A 121 4.60 1.70 -6.80
N PHE A 122 5.43 2.68 -7.15
CA PHE A 122 6.74 2.46 -7.76
C PHE A 122 7.76 3.55 -7.42
N LEU A 123 9.04 3.21 -7.60
CA LEU A 123 10.19 4.11 -7.51
C LEU A 123 11.06 3.93 -8.76
N ASP A 124 11.39 5.01 -9.46
CA ASP A 124 12.38 5.02 -10.54
C ASP A 124 13.68 5.65 -10.00
N ILE A 125 14.70 4.81 -9.86
CA ILE A 125 15.94 5.13 -9.14
C ILE A 125 17.10 5.26 -10.13
N HIS A 126 17.90 6.32 -9.99
CA HIS A 126 19.13 6.48 -10.75
C HIS A 126 20.23 5.56 -10.17
N PRO A 127 20.76 4.59 -10.94
CA PRO A 127 21.54 3.48 -10.39
C PRO A 127 22.86 3.92 -9.76
N LEU A 128 23.54 4.91 -10.35
CA LEU A 128 24.85 5.36 -9.85
C LEU A 128 24.73 6.09 -8.51
N THR A 129 23.70 6.93 -8.34
CA THR A 129 23.59 7.86 -7.21
C THR A 129 22.63 7.38 -6.13
N GLY A 130 21.76 6.40 -6.43
CA GLY A 130 20.69 5.96 -5.54
C GLY A 130 19.54 6.97 -5.38
N LEU A 131 19.54 8.06 -6.16
CA LEU A 131 18.50 9.08 -6.10
C LEU A 131 17.21 8.60 -6.76
N VAL A 132 16.08 8.83 -6.10
CA VAL A 132 14.75 8.55 -6.66
C VAL A 132 14.34 9.75 -7.52
N LEU A 133 14.26 9.55 -8.84
CA LEU A 133 13.97 10.64 -9.79
C LEU A 133 12.50 10.76 -10.16
N ARG A 134 11.75 9.67 -10.04
CA ARG A 134 10.29 9.64 -10.18
C ARG A 134 9.73 8.59 -9.25
N ALA A 135 8.64 8.91 -8.56
CA ALA A 135 7.98 7.98 -7.66
C ALA A 135 6.47 8.14 -7.79
N SER A 136 5.75 7.07 -7.49
CA SER A 136 4.32 7.14 -7.21
C SER A 136 4.06 6.29 -5.98
N LYS A 137 3.70 6.95 -4.88
CA LYS A 137 3.21 6.29 -3.67
C LYS A 137 1.69 6.36 -3.69
N ARG A 138 1.04 5.21 -3.76
CA ARG A 138 -0.42 5.12 -3.91
C ARG A 138 -1.00 4.18 -2.86
N LEU A 139 -1.77 4.75 -1.95
CA LEU A 139 -2.50 4.04 -0.90
C LEU A 139 -3.93 4.56 -0.86
N GLN A 140 -4.84 3.69 -0.46
CA GLN A 140 -6.24 3.99 -0.21
C GLN A 140 -6.54 3.78 1.27
N ILE A 141 -7.31 4.70 1.83
CA ILE A 141 -7.76 4.66 3.22
C ILE A 141 -9.16 4.07 3.23
N ASN A 142 -9.33 3.01 4.01
CA ASN A 142 -10.61 2.38 4.25
C ASN A 142 -10.95 2.37 5.74
N ILE A 143 -12.23 2.35 6.07
CA ILE A 143 -12.72 2.19 7.44
C ILE A 143 -13.40 0.83 7.58
N ASP A 144 -12.95 0.03 8.55
CA ASP A 144 -13.60 -1.23 8.95
C ASP A 144 -14.81 -0.91 9.83
N LEU A 145 -15.99 -1.01 9.25
CA LEU A 145 -17.25 -0.75 9.93
C LEU A 145 -17.88 -2.07 10.37
N LYS A 146 -18.23 -2.14 11.66
CA LYS A 146 -18.93 -3.28 12.25
C LYS A 146 -20.29 -2.83 12.73
N ASN A 147 -21.31 -3.62 12.43
CA ASN A 147 -22.63 -3.43 13.03
C ASN A 147 -22.56 -3.67 14.54
N TYR A 148 -22.87 -2.62 15.33
CA TYR A 148 -23.03 -2.71 16.78
C TYR A 148 -24.48 -2.41 17.15
N ASP A 149 -25.16 -3.36 17.78
CA ASP A 149 -26.59 -3.28 18.15
C ASP A 149 -26.96 -2.05 19.01
N LYS A 150 -25.98 -1.43 19.68
CA LYS A 150 -26.16 -0.29 20.58
C LYS A 150 -25.90 1.07 19.94
N LEU A 151 -25.33 1.12 18.74
CA LEU A 151 -25.24 2.36 17.97
C LEU A 151 -26.57 2.51 17.22
N HIS A 152 -27.20 3.69 17.28
CA HIS A 152 -28.35 3.97 16.41
C HIS A 152 -27.94 3.63 14.98
N LYS A 153 -28.70 2.72 14.35
CA LYS A 153 -28.44 2.18 13.00
C LYS A 153 -27.84 3.25 12.12
N VAL A 154 -26.54 3.17 11.87
CA VAL A 154 -25.96 3.86 10.72
C VAL A 154 -26.58 3.16 9.52
N THR A 155 -27.53 3.84 8.89
CA THR A 155 -28.45 3.24 7.92
C THR A 155 -27.68 2.48 6.84
N VAL A 156 -27.76 1.15 6.91
CA VAL A 156 -27.34 0.15 5.91
C VAL A 156 -25.98 0.45 5.28
N ILE A 157 -24.94 0.16 6.05
CA ILE A 157 -23.59 0.01 5.52
C ILE A 157 -23.28 -1.49 5.54
N PRO A 158 -23.01 -2.14 4.39
CA PRO A 158 -22.53 -3.53 4.36
C PRO A 158 -21.30 -3.70 5.28
N ASP A 159 -21.11 -4.87 5.92
CA ASP A 159 -19.94 -5.16 6.76
C ASP A 159 -18.66 -5.30 5.90
N HIS A 160 -18.23 -4.22 5.25
CA HIS A 160 -17.11 -4.15 4.33
C HIS A 160 -16.24 -2.92 4.63
N SER A 161 -14.98 -2.99 4.21
CA SER A 161 -14.07 -1.85 4.22
C SER A 161 -14.58 -0.76 3.25
N HIS A 162 -14.93 0.41 3.77
CA HIS A 162 -15.40 1.54 2.95
C HIS A 162 -14.25 2.43 2.51
N ASP A 163 -14.09 2.64 1.19
CA ASP A 163 -13.13 3.58 0.62
C ASP A 163 -13.52 5.04 0.96
N VAL A 164 -12.63 5.72 1.68
CA VAL A 164 -12.79 7.13 2.09
C VAL A 164 -12.05 8.08 1.14
N SER A 165 -11.07 7.57 0.37
CA SER A 165 -10.18 8.38 -0.45
C SER A 165 -10.89 9.07 -1.62
N ASN A 166 -12.01 8.52 -2.10
CA ASN A 166 -12.87 9.18 -3.10
C ASN A 166 -13.52 10.49 -2.61
N HIS A 167 -13.45 10.82 -1.31
CA HIS A 167 -13.95 12.08 -0.76
C HIS A 167 -12.84 13.12 -0.47
N LEU A 168 -11.56 12.80 -0.71
CA LEU A 168 -10.41 13.64 -0.32
C LEU A 168 -9.55 14.13 -1.50
N SER A 169 -9.97 13.92 -2.75
CA SER A 169 -9.21 14.30 -3.95
C SER A 169 -9.40 15.76 -4.39
N ASP A 170 -9.19 16.72 -3.48
CA ASP A 170 -8.91 18.11 -3.85
C ASP A 170 -7.77 18.66 -2.99
N GLY A 171 -6.55 18.54 -3.51
CA GLY A 171 -5.33 18.83 -2.76
C GLY A 171 -4.07 18.62 -3.61
N SER A 172 -4.08 19.15 -4.84
CA SER A 172 -2.84 19.38 -5.58
C SER A 172 -2.00 20.42 -4.85
N VAL A 173 -0.83 20.01 -4.37
CA VAL A 173 0.20 20.95 -3.90
C VAL A 173 1.13 21.23 -5.08
N GLU A 174 1.15 22.51 -5.48
CA GLU A 174 2.13 23.12 -6.41
C GLU A 174 3.57 23.02 -5.88
#